data_AF-A0A6A3A5G5-F1
#
_entry.id   AF-A0A6A3A5G5-F1
#
_cell.length_a   1.000
_cell.length_b   1.000
_cell.length_c   1.000
_cell.angle_alpha   90.00
_cell.angle_beta   90.00
_cell.angle_gamma   90.00
#
_symmetry.space_group_name_H-M   'P 1'
#
loop_
_entity.id
_entity.type
_entity.pdbx_description
1 polymer ?
#
loop_
_entity_poly.entity_id
_entity_poly.type
_entity_poly.pdbx_seq_one_letter_code
_entity_poly.pdbx_strand_id
1 'polypeptide(L)'
;MEDSIWKVVWCKFVPPKVSGFVWKAEHQRLPVTTELEKRGVLCTDNSFCSFCNRVPETINHVLCHCECVWQVWQRWCSVWHISIVFPLNVKDLL
;
A
#
# COMPACT_ATOMS: atom_id res chain seq x y z
N MET A 1 -13.87 9.49 15.67
CA MET A 1 -14.35 8.09 15.67
C MET A 1 -13.40 7.27 14.80
N GLU A 2 -12.13 7.18 15.21
CA GLU A 2 -11.02 6.68 14.34
C GLU A 2 -10.46 5.34 14.85
N ASP A 3 -10.96 4.84 15.99
CA ASP A 3 -10.46 3.62 16.65
C ASP A 3 -11.08 2.31 16.10
N SER A 4 -12.07 2.38 15.21
CA SER A 4 -12.82 1.19 14.77
C SER A 4 -11.95 0.27 13.89
N ILE A 5 -11.21 0.85 12.93
CA ILE A 5 -10.40 0.06 11.99
C ILE A 5 -9.23 -0.61 12.69
N TRP A 6 -8.60 0.07 13.66
CA TRP A 6 -7.46 -0.47 14.39
C TRP A 6 -7.84 -1.69 15.24
N LYS A 7 -9.09 -1.81 15.69
CA LYS A 7 -9.57 -3.04 16.35
C LYS A 7 -9.60 -4.23 15.41
N VAL A 8 -9.89 -4.01 14.12
CA VAL A 8 -9.86 -5.06 13.09
C VAL A 8 -8.40 -5.40 12.73
N VAL A 9 -7.59 -4.38 12.47
CA VAL A 9 -6.18 -4.53 12.09
C VAL A 9 -5.37 -5.25 13.17
N TRP A 10 -5.62 -4.97 14.44
CA TRP A 10 -4.92 -5.56 15.58
C TRP A 10 -5.70 -6.72 16.24
N CYS A 11 -6.68 -7.31 15.56
CA CYS A 11 -7.39 -8.46 16.11
C CYS A 11 -6.49 -9.71 16.14
N LYS A 12 -6.80 -10.65 17.04
CA LYS A 12 -6.02 -11.89 17.25
C LYS A 12 -5.88 -12.80 16.02
N PHE A 13 -6.72 -12.61 14.99
CA PHE A 13 -6.71 -13.40 13.78
C PHE A 13 -5.81 -12.85 12.68
N VAL A 14 -5.42 -11.56 12.78
CA VAL A 14 -4.52 -10.94 11.81
C VAL A 14 -3.08 -11.19 12.24
N PRO A 15 -2.22 -11.75 11.39
CA PRO A 15 -0.81 -11.93 11.72
C PRO A 15 -0.13 -10.58 12.03
N PRO A 16 0.71 -10.47 13.06
CA PRO A 16 1.34 -9.20 13.45
C PRO A 16 2.12 -8.50 12.33
N LYS A 17 2.67 -9.27 11.39
CA LYS A 17 3.36 -8.73 10.20
C LYS A 17 2.41 -7.95 9.29
N VAL A 18 1.17 -8.41 9.14
CA VAL A 18 0.13 -7.74 8.34
C VAL A 18 -0.34 -6.47 9.05
N SER A 19 -0.63 -6.54 10.35
CA SER A 19 -1.00 -5.36 11.16
C SER A 19 0.08 -4.29 11.11
N GLY A 20 1.34 -4.69 11.29
CA GLY A 20 2.49 -3.79 11.20
C GLY A 20 2.69 -3.21 9.80
N PHE A 21 2.40 -3.97 8.74
CA PHE A 21 2.45 -3.45 7.38
C PHE A 21 1.39 -2.38 7.14
N VAL A 22 0.13 -2.65 7.52
CA VAL A 22 -0.99 -1.70 7.41
C VAL A 22 -0.69 -0.41 8.18
N TRP A 23 -0.23 -0.55 9.43
CA TRP A 23 0.14 0.61 10.25
C TRP A 23 1.24 1.44 9.59
N LYS A 24 2.27 0.81 9.01
CA LYS A 24 3.32 1.52 8.29
C LYS A 24 2.79 2.21 7.04
N ALA A 25 1.89 1.58 6.30
CA ALA A 25 1.30 2.15 5.09
C ALA A 25 0.52 3.44 5.41
N GLU A 26 -0.32 3.40 6.45
CA GLU A 26 -1.12 4.54 6.89
C GLU A 26 -0.24 5.73 7.36
N HIS A 27 0.87 5.44 8.02
CA HIS A 27 1.76 6.46 8.60
C HIS A 27 2.89 6.91 7.66
N GLN A 28 2.82 6.59 6.36
CA GLN A 28 3.88 6.91 5.39
C GLN A 28 5.27 6.37 5.79
N ARG A 29 5.29 5.13 6.27
CA ARG A 29 6.49 4.42 6.76
C ARG A 29 6.88 3.19 5.97
N LEU A 30 6.33 3.01 4.78
CA LEU A 30 6.82 2.01 3.84
C LEU A 30 8.06 2.52 3.10
N PRO A 31 9.01 1.64 2.75
CA PRO A 31 10.24 2.01 2.07
C PRO A 31 10.02 2.19 0.56
N VAL A 32 9.17 3.15 0.19
CA VAL A 32 9.00 3.56 -1.22
C VAL A 32 9.93 4.73 -1.53
N THR A 33 10.38 4.88 -2.78
CA THR A 33 11.39 5.89 -3.15
C THR A 33 11.03 7.28 -2.65
N THR A 34 9.77 7.72 -2.82
CA THR A 34 9.35 9.07 -2.41
C THR A 34 9.42 9.30 -0.90
N GLU A 35 9.21 8.26 -0.08
CA GLU A 35 9.32 8.38 1.38
C GLU A 35 10.76 8.22 1.88
N LEU A 36 11.60 7.48 1.14
CA LEU A 36 13.03 7.35 1.41
C LEU A 36 13.77 8.67 1.10
N GLU A 37 13.48 9.28 -0.05
CA GLU A 37 14.05 10.58 -0.45
C GLU A 37 13.69 11.69 0.56
N LYS A 38 12.45 11.74 1.05
CA LYS A 38 12.02 12.66 2.12
C LYS A 38 12.84 12.52 3.41
N ARG A 39 13.45 11.35 3.63
CA ARG A 39 14.29 11.05 4.80
C ARG A 39 15.78 11.23 4.52
N GLY A 40 16.14 11.75 3.34
CA GLY A 40 17.53 11.99 2.94
C GLY A 40 18.26 10.76 2.44
N VAL A 41 17.56 9.67 2.13
CA VAL A 41 18.17 8.49 1.49
C VAL A 41 18.28 8.78 -0.01
N LEU A 42 19.52 8.82 -0.51
CA LEU A 42 19.79 8.97 -1.93
C LEU A 42 19.37 7.71 -2.68
N CYS A 43 18.26 7.80 -3.41
CA CYS A 43 17.85 6.79 -4.37
C CYS A 43 18.58 7.11 -5.68
N THR A 44 19.62 6.34 -6.01
CA THR A 44 20.43 6.52 -7.23
C THR A 44 19.67 6.23 -8.52
N ASP A 45 18.62 5.41 -8.40
CA ASP A 45 17.76 5.05 -9.51
C ASP A 45 16.60 6.04 -9.61
N ASN A 46 16.16 6.29 -10.84
CA ASN A 46 15.05 7.17 -11.17
C ASN A 46 13.87 6.93 -10.20
N SER A 47 13.28 7.98 -9.64
CA SER A 47 12.27 7.89 -8.56
C SER A 47 10.94 7.22 -8.94
N PHE A 48 10.90 6.57 -10.10
CA PHE A 48 9.77 5.85 -10.63
C PHE A 48 9.52 4.53 -9.90
N CYS A 49 8.27 4.09 -9.96
CA CYS A 49 7.80 2.83 -9.42
C CYS A 49 8.58 1.64 -9.98
N SER A 50 9.13 0.83 -9.10
CA SER A 50 9.92 -0.36 -9.44
C SER A 50 9.13 -1.41 -10.24
N PHE A 51 7.80 -1.36 -10.18
CA PHE A 51 6.92 -2.27 -10.91
C PHE A 51 6.57 -1.79 -12.31
N CYS A 52 6.07 -0.55 -12.44
CA CYS A 52 5.55 -0.04 -13.72
C CYS A 52 6.54 0.87 -14.46
N ASN A 53 7.55 1.40 -13.77
CA ASN A 53 8.58 2.32 -14.27
C ASN A 53 8.04 3.57 -15.03
N ARG A 54 6.85 4.07 -14.66
CA ARG A 54 6.16 5.17 -15.36
C ARG A 54 5.92 6.42 -14.53
N VAL A 55 5.63 6.26 -13.24
CA VAL A 55 5.28 7.35 -12.33
C VAL A 55 6.06 7.22 -11.03
N PRO A 56 6.22 8.30 -10.24
CA PRO A 56 6.93 8.24 -8.96
C PRO A 56 6.40 7.17 -8.01
N GLU A 57 7.31 6.48 -7.31
CA GLU A 57 6.95 5.40 -6.38
C GLU A 57 6.40 5.95 -5.06
N THR A 58 5.11 6.26 -5.04
CA THR A 58 4.39 6.61 -3.82
C THR A 58 3.71 5.37 -3.21
N ILE A 59 3.40 5.42 -1.92
CA ILE A 59 2.66 4.34 -1.23
C ILE A 59 1.32 4.07 -1.92
N ASN A 60 0.56 5.13 -2.20
CA ASN A 60 -0.74 5.00 -2.89
C ASN A 60 -0.57 4.39 -4.29
N HIS A 61 0.47 4.77 -5.02
CA HIS A 61 0.73 4.18 -6.33
C HIS A 61 1.04 2.69 -6.21
N VAL A 62 2.00 2.30 -5.38
CA VAL A 62 2.41 0.90 -5.23
C VAL A 62 1.25 0.03 -4.75
N LEU A 63 0.41 0.51 -3.84
CA LEU A 63 -0.64 -0.32 -3.24
C LEU A 63 -1.98 -0.26 -3.99
N CYS A 64 -2.34 0.87 -4.59
CA CYS A 64 -3.68 1.07 -5.16
C CYS A 64 -3.70 1.32 -6.69
N HIS A 65 -2.71 2.04 -7.24
CA HIS A 65 -2.80 2.57 -8.63
C HIS A 65 -1.84 1.92 -9.63
N CYS A 66 -0.88 1.14 -9.16
CA CYS A 66 0.08 0.51 -10.04
C CYS A 66 -0.60 -0.58 -10.85
N GLU A 67 -0.57 -0.48 -12.18
CA GLU A 67 -1.19 -1.46 -13.09
C GLU A 67 -0.69 -2.89 -12.84
N CYS A 68 0.60 -3.06 -12.55
CA CYS A 68 1.19 -4.36 -12.23
C CYS A 68 0.60 -4.94 -10.93
N VAL A 69 0.43 -4.11 -9.90
CA VAL A 69 -0.14 -4.54 -8.61
C VAL A 69 -1.64 -4.73 -8.70
N TRP A 70 -2.33 -3.92 -9.51
CA TRP A 70 -3.75 -4.07 -9.81
C TRP A 70 -4.08 -5.47 -10.36
N GLN A 71 -3.25 -6.01 -11.24
CA GLN A 71 -3.42 -7.38 -11.74
C GLN A 71 -3.35 -8.44 -10.62
N VAL A 72 -2.48 -8.22 -9.62
CA VAL A 72 -2.40 -9.09 -8.44
C VAL A 72 -3.68 -9.00 -7.62
N TRP A 73 -4.18 -7.78 -7.37
CA TRP A 73 -5.43 -7.58 -6.66
C TRP A 73 -6.63 -8.20 -7.38
N GLN A 74 -6.77 -7.97 -8.68
CA GLN A 74 -7.84 -8.57 -9.48
C GLN A 74 -7.85 -10.09 -9.40
N ARG A 75 -6.67 -10.73 -9.39
CA ARG A 75 -6.56 -12.18 -9.24
C ARG A 75 -7.07 -12.66 -7.89
N TRP A 76 -6.69 -11.99 -6.80
CA TRP A 76 -7.18 -12.31 -5.46
C TRP A 76 -8.68 -12.04 -5.28
N CYS A 77 -9.15 -10.88 -5.76
CA CYS A 77 -10.56 -10.53 -5.78
C CYS A 77 -11.39 -11.54 -6.55
N SER A 78 -10.89 -12.03 -7.70
CA SER A 78 -11.54 -13.12 -8.46
C SER A 78 -11.62 -14.42 -7.67
N VAL A 79 -10.57 -14.81 -6.93
CA VAL A 79 -10.57 -16.00 -6.07
C VAL A 79 -11.62 -15.91 -4.96
N TRP A 80 -11.86 -14.71 -4.42
CA TRP A 80 -12.84 -14.49 -3.36
C TRP A 80 -14.21 -14.03 -3.86
N HIS A 81 -14.43 -13.95 -5.17
CA HIS A 81 -15.66 -13.43 -5.79
C HIS A 81 -16.01 -11.99 -5.34
N ILE A 82 -14.99 -11.16 -5.13
CA ILE A 82 -15.13 -9.75 -4.75
C ILE A 82 -14.98 -8.87 -6.00
N SER A 83 -15.90 -7.92 -6.17
CA SER A 83 -15.77 -6.84 -7.15
C SER A 83 -15.46 -5.55 -6.42
N ILE A 84 -14.25 -5.01 -6.59
CA ILE A 84 -13.80 -3.79 -5.91
C ILE A 84 -13.20 -2.80 -6.91
N VAL A 85 -13.47 -1.51 -6.68
CA VAL A 85 -12.72 -0.40 -7.25
C VAL A 85 -11.75 0.06 -6.18
N PHE A 86 -10.44 0.03 -6.44
CA PHE A 86 -9.51 0.47 -5.40
C PHE A 86 -9.63 1.97 -5.15
N PRO A 87 -9.52 2.38 -3.88
CA PRO A 87 -9.66 3.77 -3.50
C PRO A 87 -8.46 4.62 -3.92
N LEU A 88 -8.64 5.94 -3.85
CA LEU A 88 -7.63 6.91 -4.24
C LEU A 88 -6.38 6.87 -3.35
N ASN A 89 -6.52 6.45 -2.09
CA ASN A 89 -5.42 6.41 -1.14
C ASN A 89 -5.57 5.21 -0.20
N VAL A 90 -4.48 4.88 0.50
CA VAL A 90 -4.46 3.76 1.46
C VAL A 90 -5.42 3.99 2.63
N LYS A 91 -5.64 5.24 3.04
CA LYS A 91 -6.54 5.55 4.17
C LYS A 91 -7.96 5.10 3.87
N ASP A 92 -8.42 5.38 2.66
CA ASP A 92 -9.74 4.99 2.17
C ASP A 92 -9.87 3.46 1.97
N LEU A 93 -8.76 2.72 1.98
CA LEU A 93 -8.74 1.26 1.94
C LEU A 93 -8.92 0.63 3.34
N LEU A 94 -8.63 1.40 4.39
CA LEU A 94 -8.68 1.00 5.79
C LEU A 94 -9.99 1.49 6.43
#